data_AF-A0A377ZWD3-F1
#
_entry.id   AF-A0A377ZWD3-F1
#
_cell.length_a   1.000
_cell.length_b   1.000
_cell.length_c   1.000
_cell.angle_alpha   90.00
_cell.angle_beta   90.00
_cell.angle_gamma   90.00
#
_symmetry.space_group_name_H-M   'P 1'
#
loop_
_entity.id
_entity.type
_entity.pdbx_description
1 polymer ?
#
loop_
_entity_poly.entity_id
_entity_poly.type
_entity_poly.pdbx_seq_one_letter_code
_entity_poly.pdbx_strand_id
1 'polypeptide(L)'
;MNLAGAAFAAIDGVKAMTDVTGFGLLGHLSEVCRGAGVQAQLRYADIPKLPGVEDYIAAGAVPGGTGRNFASYGHLMGEMPTEWRDLLCDPQTSGGLLLAVTRRRRRKFRPPRRSSALSWPPSASW
;
A
#
# COMPACT_ATOMS: atom_id res chain seq x y z
N MET A 1 4.35 -13.09 -14.98
CA MET A 1 3.09 -13.44 -14.27
C MET A 1 3.32 -13.27 -12.77
N ASN A 2 2.39 -12.62 -12.04
CA ASN A 2 2.54 -12.36 -10.61
C ASN A 2 2.28 -13.65 -9.78
N LEU A 3 3.31 -14.48 -9.65
CA LEU A 3 3.25 -15.78 -8.96
C LEU A 3 2.82 -15.64 -7.49
N ALA A 4 3.18 -14.53 -6.84
CA ALA A 4 2.76 -14.25 -5.48
C ALA A 4 1.25 -13.99 -5.41
N GLY A 5 0.71 -13.19 -6.34
CA GLY A 5 -0.73 -12.93 -6.42
C GLY A 5 -1.56 -14.20 -6.59
N ALA A 6 -1.12 -15.12 -7.45
CA ALA A 6 -1.79 -16.41 -7.64
C ALA A 6 -1.81 -17.24 -6.35
N ALA A 7 -0.70 -17.27 -5.61
CA ALA A 7 -0.63 -17.99 -4.32
C ALA A 7 -1.54 -17.37 -3.25
N PHE A 8 -1.66 -16.04 -3.22
CA PHE A 8 -2.52 -15.35 -2.25
C PHE A 8 -4.02 -15.48 -2.57
N ALA A 9 -4.40 -15.54 -3.84
CA ALA A 9 -5.79 -15.71 -4.26
C ALA A 9 -6.40 -17.02 -3.72
N ALA A 10 -5.59 -18.06 -3.54
CA ALA A 10 -6.02 -19.34 -2.99
C ALA A 10 -6.23 -19.32 -1.45
N ILE A 11 -5.87 -18.23 -0.76
CA ILE A 11 -5.99 -18.15 0.70
C ILE A 11 -7.43 -17.78 1.07
N ASP A 12 -8.13 -18.74 1.67
CA ASP A 12 -9.43 -18.53 2.30
C ASP A 12 -9.35 -17.36 3.31
N GLY A 13 -10.06 -16.27 3.00
CA GLY A 13 -10.11 -15.05 3.81
C GLY A 13 -9.51 -13.80 3.16
N VAL A 14 -8.82 -13.91 2.01
CA VAL A 14 -8.53 -12.76 1.14
C VAL A 14 -9.84 -12.33 0.48
N LYS A 15 -10.17 -11.04 0.58
CA LYS A 15 -11.41 -10.45 0.06
C LYS A 15 -11.19 -9.52 -1.12
N ALA A 16 -10.03 -8.90 -1.18
CA ALA A 16 -9.58 -8.13 -2.32
C ALA A 16 -8.05 -8.18 -2.39
N MET A 17 -7.53 -8.05 -3.60
CA MET A 17 -6.10 -7.96 -3.86
C MET A 17 -5.88 -7.09 -5.10
N THR A 18 -4.96 -6.15 -4.99
CA THR A 18 -4.52 -5.30 -6.11
C THR A 18 -3.01 -5.10 -6.01
N ASP A 19 -2.34 -4.80 -7.12
CA ASP A 19 -0.97 -4.30 -7.10
C ASP A 19 -0.94 -2.79 -6.87
N VAL A 20 0.06 -2.29 -6.15
CA VAL A 20 0.28 -0.86 -5.96
C VAL A 20 1.31 -0.39 -6.97
N THR A 21 0.86 0.40 -7.93
CA THR A 21 1.68 0.87 -9.05
C THR A 21 1.64 2.40 -9.18
N GLY A 22 1.60 2.92 -10.41
CA GLY A 22 1.76 4.35 -10.72
C GLY A 22 0.70 5.27 -10.11
N PHE A 23 -0.41 4.72 -9.60
CA PHE A 23 -1.44 5.51 -8.93
C PHE A 23 -1.18 5.74 -7.43
N GLY A 24 -0.08 5.19 -6.90
CA GLY A 24 0.26 5.30 -5.49
C GLY A 24 -0.63 4.44 -4.59
N LEU A 25 -0.26 4.36 -3.31
CA LEU A 25 -0.97 3.52 -2.33
C LEU A 25 -2.42 3.99 -2.13
N LEU A 26 -2.62 5.30 -1.96
CA LEU A 26 -3.96 5.85 -1.73
C LEU A 26 -4.87 5.72 -2.95
N GLY A 27 -4.33 5.85 -4.15
CA GLY A 27 -5.09 5.64 -5.38
C GLY A 27 -5.64 4.22 -5.45
N HIS A 28 -4.77 3.22 -5.36
CA HIS A 28 -5.17 1.80 -5.40
C HIS A 28 -6.09 1.40 -4.23
N LEU A 29 -5.82 1.89 -3.02
CA LEU A 29 -6.70 1.64 -1.87
C LEU A 29 -8.08 2.27 -2.07
N SER A 30 -8.17 3.47 -2.64
CA SER A 30 -9.45 4.14 -2.92
C SER A 30 -10.30 3.36 -3.91
N GLU A 31 -9.69 2.71 -4.92
CA GLU A 31 -10.40 1.86 -5.88
C GLU A 31 -10.98 0.61 -5.21
N VAL A 32 -10.19 -0.05 -4.34
CA VAL A 32 -10.65 -1.20 -3.55
C VAL A 32 -11.81 -0.80 -2.65
N CYS A 33 -11.69 0.33 -1.94
CA CYS A 33 -12.73 0.85 -1.06
C CYS A 33 -14.02 1.17 -1.82
N ARG A 34 -13.91 1.87 -2.96
CA ARG A 34 -15.05 2.22 -3.81
C ARG A 34 -15.73 0.97 -4.36
N GLY A 35 -14.97 0.01 -4.88
CA GLY A 35 -15.51 -1.24 -5.42
C GLY A 35 -16.24 -2.09 -4.38
N ALA A 36 -15.84 -2.00 -3.11
CA ALA A 36 -16.46 -2.72 -2.00
C ALA A 36 -17.50 -1.91 -1.21
N GLY A 37 -17.68 -0.62 -1.49
CA GLY A 37 -18.59 0.25 -0.72
C GLY A 37 -18.17 0.46 0.74
N VAL A 38 -16.86 0.50 1.01
CA VAL A 38 -16.29 0.63 2.36
C VAL A 38 -15.30 1.79 2.45
N GLN A 39 -14.87 2.13 3.66
CA GLN A 39 -13.78 3.06 3.94
C GLN A 39 -12.58 2.33 4.55
N ALA A 40 -11.40 2.92 4.48
CA ALA A 40 -10.18 2.40 5.08
C ALA A 40 -9.52 3.44 5.99
N GLN A 41 -8.91 2.96 7.07
CA GLN A 41 -8.06 3.75 7.94
C GLN A 41 -6.64 3.22 7.85
N LEU A 42 -5.68 4.10 7.58
CA LEU A 42 -4.26 3.77 7.56
C LEU A 42 -3.57 4.34 8.79
N ARG A 43 -2.64 3.57 9.35
CA ARG A 43 -1.67 4.07 10.33
C ARG A 43 -0.36 4.28 9.60
N TYR A 44 0.02 5.53 9.41
CA TYR A 44 1.20 5.91 8.61
C TYR A 44 2.49 5.25 9.09
N ALA A 45 2.66 5.13 10.41
CA ALA A 45 3.82 4.49 11.03
C ALA A 45 3.98 3.00 10.68
N ASP A 46 2.90 2.30 10.31
CA ASP A 46 2.97 0.88 9.97
C ASP A 46 3.20 0.64 8.46
N ILE A 47 3.29 1.70 7.66
CA ILE A 47 3.51 1.60 6.22
C ILE A 47 4.99 1.30 5.96
N PRO A 48 5.33 0.17 5.32
CA PRO A 48 6.71 -0.14 4.95
C PRO A 48 7.25 0.92 3.99
N LYS A 49 8.42 1.48 4.33
CA LYS A 49 9.08 2.55 3.60
C LYS A 49 10.46 2.09 3.15
N LEU A 50 10.95 2.67 2.06
CA LEU A 50 12.37 2.55 1.73
C LEU A 50 13.20 3.35 2.74
N PRO A 51 14.38 2.86 3.18
CA PRO A 51 15.26 3.61 4.06
C PRO A 51 15.59 5.00 3.49
N GLY A 52 15.44 6.04 4.32
CA GLY A 52 15.75 7.42 3.95
C GLY A 52 14.72 8.12 3.05
N VAL A 53 13.62 7.45 2.66
CA VAL A 53 12.64 8.06 1.73
C VAL A 53 12.04 9.36 2.28
N GLU A 54 11.86 9.46 3.59
CA GLU A 54 11.30 10.65 4.23
C GLU A 54 12.29 11.82 4.20
N ASP A 55 13.59 11.56 4.30
CA ASP A 55 14.63 12.58 4.15
C ASP A 55 14.67 13.12 2.71
N TYR A 56 14.52 12.24 1.72
CA TYR A 56 14.45 12.63 0.31
C TYR A 56 13.20 13.46 0.00
N ILE A 57 12.05 13.10 0.56
CA ILE A 57 10.81 13.88 0.43
C ILE A 57 11.00 15.26 1.08
N ALA A 58 11.59 15.32 2.27
CA ALA A 58 11.89 16.59 2.94
C ALA A 58 12.85 17.47 2.13
N ALA A 59 13.76 16.86 1.36
CA ALA A 59 14.63 17.55 0.40
C ALA A 59 13.95 17.94 -0.93
N GLY A 60 12.65 17.67 -1.09
CA GLY A 60 11.86 18.02 -2.27
C GLY A 60 11.94 17.01 -3.42
N ALA A 61 12.47 15.81 -3.19
CA ALA A 61 12.52 14.75 -4.20
C ALA A 61 11.14 14.08 -4.36
N VAL A 62 10.22 14.78 -5.01
CA VAL A 62 8.84 14.32 -5.26
C VAL A 62 8.59 14.21 -6.76
N PRO A 63 8.23 13.01 -7.29
CA PRO A 63 7.92 12.86 -8.71
C PRO A 63 6.72 13.69 -9.15
N GLY A 64 6.74 14.21 -10.38
CA GLY A 64 5.63 15.00 -10.92
C GLY A 64 4.29 14.24 -11.02
N GLY A 65 4.33 12.89 -10.98
CA GLY A 65 3.12 12.06 -10.93
C GLY A 65 2.36 12.14 -9.60
N THR A 66 3.05 12.45 -8.50
CA THR A 66 2.48 12.51 -7.14
C THR A 66 1.38 13.56 -7.04
N GLY A 67 1.62 14.77 -7.58
CA GLY A 67 0.62 15.83 -7.61
C GLY A 67 -0.59 15.49 -8.50
N ARG A 68 -0.37 14.83 -9.64
CA ARG A 68 -1.46 14.35 -10.52
C ARG A 68 -2.32 13.29 -9.83
N ASN A 69 -1.68 12.37 -9.12
CA ASN A 69 -2.34 11.36 -8.31
C ASN A 69 -3.21 12.02 -7.23
N PHE A 70 -2.66 12.93 -6.44
CA PHE A 70 -3.43 13.64 -5.42
C PHE A 70 -4.57 14.48 -5.99
N ALA A 71 -4.37 15.15 -7.13
CA ALA A 71 -5.46 15.87 -7.79
C ALA A 71 -6.62 14.94 -8.21
N SER A 72 -6.32 13.67 -8.53
CA SER A 72 -7.32 12.71 -9.01
C SER A 72 -8.21 12.17 -7.89
N TYR A 73 -7.65 11.89 -6.70
CA TYR A 73 -8.38 11.21 -5.61
C TYR A 73 -8.22 11.85 -4.23
N GLY A 74 -7.50 12.96 -4.11
CA GLY A 74 -7.23 13.64 -2.85
C GLY A 74 -8.49 14.13 -2.15
N HIS A 75 -9.57 14.40 -2.90
CA HIS A 75 -10.88 14.75 -2.36
C HIS A 75 -11.56 13.61 -1.56
N LEU A 76 -11.06 12.37 -1.66
CA LEU A 76 -11.52 11.22 -0.87
C LEU A 76 -10.71 11.06 0.43
N MET A 77 -9.65 11.85 0.62
CA MET A 77 -8.71 11.72 1.73
C MET A 77 -9.02 12.73 2.83
N GLY A 78 -8.77 12.33 4.08
CA GLY A 78 -8.74 13.25 5.21
C GLY A 78 -7.51 14.15 5.18
N GLU A 79 -7.48 15.13 6.08
CA GLU A 79 -6.31 16.00 6.26
C GLU A 79 -5.09 15.19 6.69
N MET A 80 -3.93 15.52 6.12
CA MET A 80 -2.65 14.92 6.45
C MET A 80 -1.50 15.89 6.12
N PRO A 81 -0.33 15.73 6.77
CA PRO A 81 0.90 16.44 6.41
C PRO A 81 1.25 16.24 4.92
N THR A 82 1.89 17.24 4.33
CA THR A 82 2.26 17.22 2.90
C THR A 82 3.23 16.08 2.61
N GLU A 83 4.16 15.80 3.51
CA GLU A 83 5.15 14.73 3.36
C GLU A 83 4.48 13.35 3.34
N TRP A 84 3.40 13.18 4.12
CA TRP A 84 2.62 11.95 4.12
C TRP A 84 1.87 11.82 2.81
N ARG A 85 1.24 12.90 2.34
CA ARG A 85 0.56 12.93 1.04
C ARG A 85 1.53 12.57 -0.08
N ASP A 86 2.72 13.16 -0.08
CA ASP A 86 3.71 12.98 -1.13
C ASP A 86 4.18 11.53 -1.18
N LEU A 87 4.48 10.91 -0.03
CA LEU A 87 4.81 9.49 0.03
C LEU A 87 3.65 8.60 -0.42
N LEU A 88 2.44 8.88 0.07
CA LEU A 88 1.28 8.01 -0.12
C LEU A 88 0.69 8.07 -1.53
N CYS A 89 0.93 9.17 -2.23
CA CYS A 89 0.53 9.39 -3.62
C CYS A 89 1.69 9.12 -4.61
N ASP A 90 2.88 8.76 -4.13
CA ASP A 90 4.07 8.53 -4.94
C ASP A 90 3.86 7.38 -5.95
N PRO A 91 4.02 7.61 -7.27
CA PRO A 91 3.83 6.58 -8.29
C PRO A 91 4.86 5.45 -8.14
N GLN A 92 4.39 4.25 -7.80
CA GLN A 92 5.27 3.08 -7.68
C GLN A 92 5.43 2.38 -9.03
N THR A 93 6.67 2.21 -9.49
CA THR A 93 6.93 1.32 -10.64
C THR A 93 7.14 -0.10 -10.14
N SER A 94 6.30 -1.04 -10.56
CA SER A 94 6.38 -2.45 -10.14
C SER A 94 6.34 -2.64 -8.61
N GLY A 95 5.44 -1.93 -7.92
CA GLY A 95 5.31 -2.00 -6.48
C GLY A 95 4.73 -3.32 -5.96
N GLY A 96 4.37 -3.33 -4.68
CA GLY A 96 3.91 -4.52 -3.96
C GLY A 96 2.46 -4.91 -4.24
N LEU A 97 2.00 -5.98 -3.56
CA LEU A 97 0.59 -6.35 -3.51
C LEU A 97 -0.06 -5.75 -2.25
N LEU A 98 -1.23 -5.15 -2.42
CA LEU A 98 -2.14 -4.74 -1.35
C LEU A 98 -3.24 -5.79 -1.21
N LEU A 99 -3.43 -6.31 0.00
CA LEU A 99 -4.42 -7.35 0.29
C LEU A 99 -5.38 -6.91 1.38
N ALA A 100 -6.68 -7.10 1.15
CA ALA A 100 -7.70 -7.01 2.18
C ALA A 100 -7.99 -8.43 2.71
N VAL A 101 -7.71 -8.67 3.99
CA VAL A 101 -7.85 -9.98 4.64
C VAL A 101 -8.82 -9.92 5.82
N THR A 102 -9.65 -10.96 5.96
CA THR A 102 -10.55 -11.06 7.12
C THR A 102 -9.78 -11.23 8.44
N ARG A 103 -10.31 -10.64 9.52
CA ARG A 103 -9.72 -10.69 10.87
C ARG A 103 -9.40 -12.12 11.35
N ARG A 104 -10.28 -13.09 11.04
CA ARG A 104 -10.13 -14.51 11.43
C ARG A 104 -8.85 -15.16 10.88
N ARG A 105 -8.34 -14.67 9.75
CA ARG A 105 -7.15 -15.22 9.08
C ARG A 105 -5.89 -14.37 9.26
N ARG A 106 -6.02 -13.21 9.91
CA ARG A 106 -4.92 -12.28 10.18
C ARG A 106 -3.70 -12.93 10.87
N ARG A 107 -3.90 -13.82 11.85
CA ARG A 107 -2.80 -14.52 12.56
C ARG A 107 -2.16 -15.66 11.77
N LYS A 108 -2.82 -16.18 10.73
CA LYS A 108 -2.32 -17.30 9.90
C LYS A 108 -1.84 -16.84 8.52
N PHE A 109 -1.95 -15.54 8.21
CA PHE A 109 -1.43 -14.98 6.97
C PHE A 109 0.09 -14.92 7.06
N ARG A 110 0.75 -16.01 6.66
CA ARG A 110 2.19 -16.04 6.41
C ARG A 110 2.36 -15.99 4.90
N PRO A 111 2.88 -14.88 4.33
CA PRO A 111 3.09 -14.84 2.90
C PRO A 111 4.05 -15.96 2.46
N PRO A 112 3.91 -16.48 1.22
CA PRO A 112 4.90 -17.39 0.67
C PRO A 112 6.27 -16.72 0.79
N ARG A 113 7.23 -17.40 1.44
CA ARG A 113 8.60 -16.87 1.56
C ARG A 113 9.17 -16.72 0.15
N ARG A 114 9.50 -15.51 -0.26
CA ARG A 114 10.37 -15.30 -1.43
C ARG A 114 11.76 -15.84 -1.08
N SER A 115 12.39 -16.53 -2.03
CA SER A 115 13.79 -16.95 -1.98
C SER A 115 14.77 -15.77 -2.17
N SER A 116 14.29 -14.52 -2.24
CA SER A 116 15.14 -13.34 -2.36
C SER A 116 14.72 -12.20 -1.41
N ALA A 117 15.59 -11.96 -0.43
CA ALA A 117 16.01 -10.68 0.15
C ALA A 117 14.98 -9.60 0.56
N LEU A 118 13.73 -9.92 0.90
CA LEU A 118 12.91 -9.03 1.72
C LEU A 118 12.52 -9.70 3.04
N SER A 119 13.12 -9.23 4.13
CA SER A 119 12.73 -9.57 5.50
C SER A 119 11.57 -8.69 5.95
N TRP A 120 10.52 -9.32 6.49
CA TRP A 120 9.45 -8.62 7.19
C TRP A 120 9.84 -8.45 8.67
N PRO A 121 9.60 -7.28 9.30
CA PRO A 121 9.93 -7.11 10.71
C PRO A 121 9.15 -8.10 11.59
N PRO A 122 9.75 -8.64 12.67
CA PRO A 122 9.18 -9.78 13.41
C PRO A 122 7.98 -9.44 14.28
N SER A 123 7.58 -8.18 14.36
CA SER A 123 6.62 -7.71 15.36
C SER A 123 5.85 -6.49 14.88
N ALA A 124 5.02 -6.66 13.83
CA ALA A 124 3.92 -5.73 13.60
C ALA A 124 2.69 -6.30 14.33
N SER A 125 2.53 -5.92 15.59
CA SER A 125 1.29 -6.09 16.34
C SER A 125 0.26 -5.09 15.81
N TRP A 126 -0.61 -5.52 14.89
CA TRP A 126 -1.76 -4.72 14.43
C TRP A 126 -3.02 -4.90 15.28
#